data_AF-A0A2U1VC72-F1
#
_entry.id   AF-A0A2U1VC72-F1
#
_cell.length_a   1.000
_cell.length_b   1.000
_cell.length_c   1.000
_cell.angle_alpha   90.00
_cell.angle_beta   90.00
_cell.angle_gamma   90.00
#
_symmetry.space_group_name_H-M   'P 1'
#
loop_
_entity.id
_entity.type
_entity.pdbx_description
1 polymer ?
#
loop_
_entity_poly.entity_id
_entity_poly.type
_entity_poly.pdbx_seq_one_letter_code
_entity_poly.pdbx_strand_id
1 'polypeptide(L)' 'LKMLKRHLRTVYGMTPEEYRARWNLPDNYPMTAPNYAAARSSLAKARGLGRRGRRTA' A
#
# COMPACT_ATOMS: atom_id res chain seq x y z
N LEU A 1 0.35 -12.64 3.73
CA LEU A 1 -0.19 -11.30 3.41
C LEU A 1 -0.99 -11.39 2.12
N LYS A 2 -2.33 -11.38 2.21
CA LYS A 2 -3.23 -11.38 1.06
C LYS A 2 -3.31 -9.96 0.48
N MET A 3 -2.33 -9.57 -0.31
CA MET A 3 -2.28 -8.27 -0.96
C MET A 3 -2.39 -8.46 -2.47
N LEU A 4 -3.35 -7.78 -3.10
CA LEU A 4 -3.52 -7.78 -4.55
C LEU A 4 -2.21 -7.38 -5.24
N LYS A 5 -1.54 -6.31 -4.80
CA LYS A 5 -0.22 -5.91 -5.33
C LYS A 5 0.84 -7.02 -5.33
N ARG A 6 0.89 -7.85 -4.29
CA ARG A 6 1.86 -8.95 -4.19
C ARG A 6 1.45 -10.09 -5.11
N HIS A 7 0.17 -10.43 -5.13
CA HIS A 7 -0.38 -11.48 -5.99
C HIS A 7 -0.19 -11.15 -7.48
N LEU A 8 -0.41 -9.90 -7.89
CA LEU A 8 -0.15 -9.42 -9.25
C LEU A 8 1.30 -9.63 -9.67
N ARG A 9 2.26 -9.27 -8.80
CA ARG A 9 3.68 -9.47 -9.11
C ARG A 9 4.10 -10.94 -9.12
N THR A 10 3.62 -11.75 -8.17
CA THR A 10 4.11 -13.13 -8.01
C THR A 10 3.43 -14.14 -8.92
N VAL A 11 2.14 -13.96 -9.22
CA VAL A 11 1.36 -14.91 -10.02
C VAL A 11 1.25 -14.45 -11.46
N TYR A 12 1.07 -13.14 -11.66
CA TYR A 12 0.81 -12.58 -12.99
C TYR A 12 2.01 -11.85 -13.58
N GLY A 13 3.10 -11.67 -12.82
CA GLY A 13 4.28 -10.91 -13.27
C GLY A 13 3.98 -9.43 -13.58
N MET A 14 2.81 -8.93 -13.20
CA MET A 14 2.30 -7.61 -13.60
C MET A 14 2.54 -6.56 -12.52
N THR A 15 2.75 -5.32 -12.97
CA THR A 15 2.72 -4.15 -12.09
C THR A 15 1.28 -3.74 -11.79
N PRO A 16 1.07 -2.98 -10.70
CA PRO A 16 -0.23 -2.39 -10.43
C PRO A 16 -0.69 -1.41 -11.52
N GLU A 17 0.20 -0.77 -12.28
CA GLU A 17 -0.19 0.11 -13.40
C GLU A 17 -0.76 -0.71 -14.56
N GLU A 18 -0.10 -1.80 -14.94
CA GLU A 18 -0.56 -2.70 -16.01
C GLU A 18 -1.92 -3.32 -15.68
N TYR A 19 -2.13 -3.67 -14.41
CA TYR A 19 -3.42 -4.12 -13.92
C TYR A 19 -4.49 -3.02 -14.01
N ARG A 20 -4.16 -1.75 -13.81
CA ARG A 20 -5.15 -0.68 -14.03
C ARG A 20 -5.48 -0.51 -15.50
N ALA A 21 -4.45 -0.48 -16.34
CA ALA A 21 -4.62 -0.32 -17.79
C ALA A 21 -5.46 -1.44 -18.40
N ARG A 22 -5.22 -2.69 -18.01
CA ARG A 22 -5.95 -3.85 -18.55
C ARG A 22 -7.45 -3.85 -18.19
N TRP A 23 -7.82 -3.31 -17.03
CA TRP A 23 -9.21 -3.24 -16.58
C TRP A 23 -9.81 -1.83 -16.65
N ASN A 24 -9.12 -0.89 -17.29
CA ASN A 24 -9.52 0.51 -17.41
C ASN A 24 -9.91 1.15 -16.06
N LEU A 25 -9.13 0.86 -15.01
CA LEU A 25 -9.36 1.36 -13.65
C LEU A 25 -8.75 2.76 -13.47
N PRO A 26 -9.38 3.64 -12.67
CA PRO A 26 -8.80 4.94 -12.33
C PRO A 26 -7.44 4.81 -11.61
N ASP A 27 -6.55 5.78 -11.79
CA ASP A 27 -5.24 5.79 -11.12
C ASP A 27 -5.34 5.76 -9.59
N ASN A 28 -6.38 6.41 -9.05
CA ASN A 28 -6.67 6.43 -7.62
C ASN A 28 -7.31 5.13 -7.09
N TYR A 29 -7.43 4.08 -7.91
CA TYR A 29 -8.04 2.84 -7.46
C TYR A 29 -7.17 2.14 -6.40
N PRO A 30 -7.73 1.82 -5.22
CA PRO A 30 -6.98 1.25 -4.11
C PRO A 30 -6.62 -0.22 -4.39
N MET A 31 -5.34 -0.48 -4.65
CA MET A 31 -4.78 -1.83 -4.86
C MET A 31 -4.50 -2.60 -3.57
N THR A 32 -4.88 -2.04 -2.43
CA THR A 32 -4.81 -2.65 -1.11
C THR A 32 -6.08 -2.29 -0.38
N ALA A 33 -6.69 -3.26 0.31
CA ALA A 33 -7.92 -3.03 1.04
C ALA A 33 -7.79 -1.80 1.99
N PRO A 34 -8.73 -0.84 1.95
CA PRO A 34 -8.67 0.38 2.76
C PRO A 34 -8.52 0.09 4.26
N ASN A 35 -9.27 -0.89 4.78
CA ASN A 35 -9.19 -1.32 6.17
C ASN A 35 -7.82 -1.85 6.56
N TYR A 36 -7.17 -2.58 5.65
CA TYR A 36 -5.82 -3.10 5.87
C TYR A 36 -4.78 -1.96 5.86
N ALA A 37 -4.94 -0.99 4.96
CA ALA A 37 -4.09 0.21 4.92
C ALA A 37 -4.24 1.05 6.21
N ALA A 38 -5.47 1.22 6.70
CA ALA A 38 -5.76 1.92 7.95
C ALA A 38 -5.13 1.22 9.17
N ALA A 39 -5.31 -0.10 9.29
CA ALA A 39 -4.72 -0.90 10.37
C ALA A 39 -3.19 -0.80 10.37
N ARG A 40 -2.56 -0.86 9.18
CA ARG A 40 -1.11 -0.74 9.05
C ARG A 40 -0.59 0.66 9.34
N SER A 41 -1.35 1.70 8.96
CA SER A 41 -1.04 3.09 9.32
C SER A 41 -1.09 3.30 10.83
N SER A 42 -2.13 2.78 11.50
CA SER A 42 -2.26 2.83 12.96
C SER A 42 -1.09 2.13 13.67
N LEU A 43 -0.75 0.92 13.24
CA LEU A 43 0.41 0.18 13.76
C LEU A 43 1.72 0.95 13.55
N ALA A 44 1.91 1.56 12.39
CA ALA A 44 3.09 2.37 12.09
C ALA A 44 3.19 3.58 13.03
N LYS A 45 2.09 4.33 13.20
CA LYS A 45 2.03 5.46 14.13
C LYS A 45 2.31 5.03 15.57
N ALA A 46 1.72 3.92 16.01
CA ALA A 46 1.98 3.35 17.34
C ALA A 46 3.45 2.94 17.54
N ARG A 47 4.11 2.45 16.47
CA ARG A 47 5.54 2.12 16.47
C ARG A 47 6.47 3.32 16.32
N GLY A 48 5.95 4.55 16.27
CA GLY A 48 6.75 5.78 16.25
C GLY A 48 6.91 6.42 14.87
N LEU A 49 6.18 5.98 13.84
CA LEU A 49 6.14 6.67 12.56
C LEU A 49 5.52 8.06 12.74
N GLY A 50 6.31 9.11 12.52
CA GLY A 50 5.90 10.51 12.73
C GLY A 50 6.31 11.13 14.06
N ARG A 51 6.97 10.38 14.98
CA ARG A 51 7.74 11.01 16.05
C ARG A 51 8.94 11.69 15.40
N ARG A 52 8.88 13.02 15.25
CA ARG A 52 10.06 13.85 14.98
C ARG A 52 11.10 13.45 16.01
N GLY A 53 12.14 12.73 15.57
CA GLY A 53 13.36 12.60 16.35
C GLY A 53 13.71 13.99 16.84
N ARG A 54 13.92 14.09 18.15
CA ARG A 54 14.39 15.29 18.83
C ARG A 54 15.40 15.96 17.89
N ARG A 55 15.05 17.13 17.33
CA ARG A 55 15.98 17.97 16.56
C ARG A 55 17.12 18.20 17.54
N THR A 56 18.24 17.52 17.34
CA THR A 56 19.47 17.80 18.07
C THR A 56 19.80 19.24 17.71
N ALA A 57 19.71 20.10 18.73
CA ALA A 57 20.11 21.50 18.68
C ALA A 57 21.60 21.61 18.36
#